data_AF-K1TFM2-F1
#
_entry.id   AF-K1TFM2-F1
#
_cell.length_a   1.000
_cell.length_b   1.000
_cell.length_c   1.000
_cell.angle_alpha   90.00
_cell.angle_beta   90.00
_cell.angle_gamma   90.00
#
_symmetry.space_group_name_H-M   'P 1'
#
loop_
_entity.id
_entity.type
_entity.pdbx_description
1 polymer ?
#
loop_
_entity_poly.entity_id
_entity_poly.type
_entity_poly.pdbx_seq_one_letter_code
_entity_poly.pdbx_strand_id
1 'polypeptide(L)' 'MAACVDASDIVFTAKKIHHLSRSATAALGRLLCATSIMGDMLKQKDASVNLRVMGDGELGPVIAVGDSNGNVKG' A
#
# COMPACT_ATOMS: atom_id res chain seq x y z
N MET A 1 0.43 -3.50 -20.70
CA MET A 1 -0.37 -4.23 -19.70
C MET A 1 -1.03 -3.18 -18.84
N ALA A 2 -2.36 -3.08 -18.88
CA ALA A 2 -3.10 -2.15 -18.02
C ALA A 2 -3.48 -2.90 -16.73
N ALA A 3 -3.38 -2.24 -15.58
CA ALA A 3 -3.77 -2.79 -14.29
C ALA A 3 -4.74 -1.80 -13.61
N CYS A 4 -5.73 -2.35 -12.91
CA CYS A 4 -6.69 -1.59 -12.10
C CYS A 4 -6.85 -2.29 -10.75
N VAL A 5 -7.04 -1.52 -9.68
CA VAL A 5 -7.29 -2.03 -8.34
C VAL A 5 -8.36 -1.18 -7.67
N ASP A 6 -9.33 -1.84 -7.05
CA ASP A 6 -10.21 -1.20 -6.06
C ASP A 6 -9.73 -1.61 -4.67
N ALA A 7 -9.20 -0.64 -3.93
CA ALA A 7 -8.67 -0.85 -2.60
C ALA A 7 -9.49 -0.11 -1.54
N SER A 8 -10.73 0.30 -1.84
CA SER A 8 -11.55 1.12 -0.95
C SER A 8 -11.66 0.52 0.46
N ASP A 9 -11.94 -0.79 0.54
CA ASP A 9 -12.04 -1.50 1.82
C ASP A 9 -10.69 -1.68 2.52
N ILE A 10 -9.62 -1.91 1.76
CA ILE A 10 -8.26 -2.05 2.30
C ILE A 10 -7.82 -0.74 2.94
N VAL A 11 -7.96 0.38 2.21
CA VAL A 11 -7.60 1.72 2.69
C VAL A 11 -8.47 2.14 3.86
N PHE A 12 -9.77 1.84 3.83
CA PHE A 12 -10.67 2.13 4.94
C PHE A 12 -10.31 1.32 6.20
N THR A 13 -9.91 0.07 6.04
CA THR A 13 -9.44 -0.79 7.12
C THR A 13 -8.12 -0.27 7.71
N ALA A 14 -7.15 0.07 6.87
CA ALA A 14 -5.88 0.68 7.31
C ALA A 14 -6.13 2.00 8.07
N LYS A 15 -7.02 2.86 7.57
CA LYS A 15 -7.43 4.10 8.25
C LYS A 15 -8.02 3.86 9.63
N LYS A 16 -8.81 2.79 9.81
CA LYS A 16 -9.38 2.42 11.13
C LYS A 16 -8.31 1.90 12.08
N ILE A 17 -7.43 1.02 11.61
CA ILE A 17 -6.38 0.39 12.43
C ILE A 17 -5.35 1.43 12.88
N HIS A 18 -4.93 2.30 11.98
CA HIS A 18 -3.86 3.28 12.23
C HIS A 18 -4.37 4.65 12.67
N HIS A 19 -5.69 4.82 12.84
CA HIS A 19 -6.33 6.09 13.25
C HIS A 19 -5.86 7.31 12.43
N LEU A 20 -5.73 7.12 11.12
CA LEU A 20 -5.07 8.08 10.24
C LEU A 20 -5.88 9.37 10.05
N SER A 21 -5.17 10.48 9.88
CA SER A 21 -5.73 11.73 9.36
C SER A 21 -6.16 11.57 7.89
N ARG A 22 -6.92 12.54 7.37
CA ARG A 22 -7.40 12.49 5.97
C ARG A 22 -6.24 12.50 4.96
N SER A 23 -5.20 13.32 5.21
CA SER A 23 -4.02 13.40 4.35
C SER A 23 -3.17 12.13 4.44
N ALA A 24 -2.94 11.60 5.65
CA ALA A 24 -2.23 10.35 5.85
C ALA A 24 -2.93 9.16 5.16
N THR A 25 -4.26 9.11 5.25
CA THR A 25 -5.07 8.07 4.58
C THR A 25 -4.91 8.14 3.07
N ALA A 26 -4.92 9.35 2.48
CA ALA A 26 -4.74 9.51 1.04
C ALA A 26 -3.33 9.09 0.58
N ALA A 27 -2.30 9.43 1.36
CA ALA A 27 -0.92 9.07 1.07
C ALA A 27 -0.72 7.54 1.17
N LEU A 28 -1.12 6.93 2.29
CA LEU A 28 -1.02 5.49 2.50
C LEU A 28 -1.87 4.72 1.49
N GLY A 29 -3.08 5.19 1.19
CA GLY A 29 -3.97 4.52 0.24
C GLY A 29 -3.40 4.43 -1.17
N ARG A 30 -2.78 5.51 -1.67
CA ARG A 30 -2.05 5.48 -2.96
C ARG A 30 -0.90 4.49 -2.93
N LEU A 31 -0.18 4.42 -1.81
CA LEU A 31 0.93 3.48 -1.65
C LEU A 31 0.43 2.02 -1.62
N LEU A 32 -0.63 1.73 -0.86
CA LEU A 32 -1.24 0.39 -0.80
C LEU A 32 -1.72 -0.08 -2.18
N CYS A 33 -2.37 0.78 -2.95
CA CYS A 33 -2.77 0.46 -4.33
C CYS A 33 -1.56 0.13 -5.20
N ALA A 34 -0.52 0.95 -5.17
CA ALA A 34 0.70 0.73 -5.95
C ALA A 34 1.38 -0.59 -5.55
N THR A 35 1.50 -0.85 -4.25
CA THR A 35 2.09 -2.08 -3.70
C THR A 35 1.29 -3.31 -4.10
N SER A 36 -0.05 -3.24 -4.12
CA SER A 36 -0.91 -4.37 -4.51
C SER A 36 -0.71 -4.73 -5.99
N ILE A 37 -0.71 -3.72 -6.87
CA ILE A 37 -0.43 -3.90 -8.29
C ILE A 37 0.98 -4.48 -8.51
N MET A 38 2.00 -3.96 -7.81
CA MET A 38 3.37 -4.48 -7.94
C MET A 38 3.50 -5.90 -7.38
N GLY A 39 2.75 -6.23 -6.32
CA GLY A 39 2.69 -7.57 -5.73
C GLY A 39 2.16 -8.60 -6.72
N ASP A 40 1.02 -8.33 -7.36
CA ASP A 40 0.42 -9.19 -8.39
C ASP A 40 1.36 -9.41 -9.61
N MET A 41 2.21 -8.44 -9.90
CA MET A 41 3.20 -8.53 -10.99
C MET A 41 4.46 -9.36 -10.63
N LEU A 42 4.59 -9.84 -9.39
CA LEU A 42 5.75 -10.66 -8.98
C LEU A 42 5.70 -12.04 -9.66
N LYS A 43 6.79 -12.41 -10.31
CA LYS A 43 6.90 -13.70 -11.03
C LYS A 43 7.17 -14.90 -10.13
N GLN A 44 7.74 -14.65 -8.95
CA GLN A 44 8.11 -15.71 -8.01
C GLN A 44 7.02 -15.87 -6.96
N LYS A 45 6.58 -17.12 -6.77
CA LYS A 45 5.67 -17.47 -5.66
C LYS A 45 6.35 -17.18 -4.32
N ASP A 46 5.56 -16.66 -3.38
CA ASP A 46 5.99 -16.28 -2.03
C ASP A 46 7.02 -15.14 -1.98
N ALA A 47 7.22 -14.43 -3.10
CA ALA A 47 7.96 -13.18 -3.09
C ALA A 47 7.14 -12.06 -2.44
N SER A 48 7.82 -11.06 -1.91
CA SER A 48 7.20 -9.85 -1.40
C SER A 48 7.90 -8.61 -1.91
N VAL A 49 7.14 -7.52 -2.02
CA VAL A 49 7.64 -6.20 -2.38
C VAL A 49 7.44 -5.27 -1.18
N ASN A 50 8.48 -4.53 -0.80
CA ASN A 50 8.44 -3.55 0.28
C ASN A 50 8.64 -2.15 -0.32
N LEU A 51 7.57 -1.35 -0.34
CA LEU A 51 7.62 0.04 -0.80
C LEU A 51 7.72 0.97 0.40
N ARG A 52 8.64 1.94 0.30
CA ARG A 52 8.85 2.96 1.33
C ARG A 52 8.96 4.32 0.66
N VAL A 53 8.11 5.24 1.09
CA VAL A 53 8.20 6.65 0.73
C VAL A 53 8.73 7.39 1.95
N MET A 54 9.99 7.84 1.84
CA MET A 54 10.64 8.62 2.87
C MET A 54 10.47 10.10 2.54
N GLY A 55 9.90 10.86 3.47
CA GLY A 55 9.82 12.31 3.37
C GLY A 55 10.11 12.95 4.72
N ASP A 56 10.67 14.15 4.69
CA ASP A 56 11.05 14.91 5.89
C ASP A 56 9.90 15.77 6.44
N GLY A 57 8.66 15.46 6.04
CA GLY A 57 7.46 16.13 6.53
C GLY A 57 6.89 15.48 7.80
N GLU A 58 5.91 16.13 8.42
CA GLU A 58 5.29 15.68 9.67
C GLU A 58 4.64 14.28 9.61
N LEU A 59 4.29 13.82 8.41
CA LEU A 59 3.76 12.47 8.20
C LEU A 59 4.81 11.38 8.43
N GLY A 60 6.08 11.71 8.27
CA GLY A 60 7.18 10.76 8.32
C GLY A 60 7.13 9.71 7.20
N PRO A 61 7.79 8.56 7.40
CA PRO A 61 7.89 7.52 6.39
C PRO A 61 6.56 6.75 6.23
N VAL A 62 6.14 6.56 4.99
CA VAL A 62 4.98 5.72 4.64
C VAL A 62 5.48 4.42 4.04
N ILE A 63 5.06 3.29 4.61
CA ILE A 63 5.58 1.97 4.26
C ILE A 63 4.42 1.05 3.92
N ALA A 64 4.54 0.29 2.84
CA ALA A 64 3.60 -0.76 2.49
C ALA A 64 4.33 -2.00 1.98
N VAL A 65 3.83 -3.18 2.34
CA VAL A 65 4.38 -4.47 1.92
C VAL A 65 3.29 -5.27 1.23
N GLY A 66 3.61 -5.78 0.04
CA GLY A 66 2.74 -6.63 -0.77
C GLY A 66 3.32 -8.01 -0.98
N ASP A 67 2.48 -9.03 -1.06
CA ASP A 67 2.87 -10.39 -1.46
C ASP A 67 2.60 -10.64 -2.95
N SER A 68 3.04 -11.80 -3.46
CA SER A 68 2.81 -12.21 -4.86
C SER A 68 1.35 -12.49 -5.23
N ASN A 69 0.43 -12.39 -4.27
CA ASN A 69 -1.01 -12.57 -4.48
C ASN A 69 -1.75 -11.21 -4.45
N GLY A 70 -1.02 -10.09 -4.38
CA GLY A 70 -1.58 -8.75 -4.33
C GLY A 70 -2.14 -8.35 -2.96
N ASN A 71 -1.96 -9.16 -1.91
CA ASN A 71 -2.35 -8.76 -0.55
C ASN A 71 -1.35 -7.74 -0.02
N VAL A 72 -1.86 -6.72 0.68
CA VAL A 72 -1.03 -5.61 1.17
C VAL A 72 -1.25 -5.31 2.65
N LYS A 73 -0.20 -4.77 3.29
CA LYS A 73 -0.24 -4.19 4.64
C LYS A 73 0.60 -2.93 4.71
N GLY A 74 0.22 -1.97 5.53
CA GLY A 74 0.92 -0.70 5.73
C GLY A 74 0.13 0.23 6.64
#